data_AF-A0AAD6JRD8-F1
#
_entry.id   AF-A0AAD6JRD8-F1
#
_cell.length_a   1.000
_cell.length_b   1.000
_cell.length_c   1.000
_cell.angle_alpha   90.00
_cell.angle_beta   90.00
_cell.angle_gamma   90.00
#
_symmetry.space_group_name_H-M   'P 1'
#
loop_
_entity.id
_entity.type
_entity.pdbx_description
1 polymer ?
#
loop_
_entity_poly.entity_id
_entity_poly.type
_entity_poly.pdbx_seq_one_letter_code
_entity_poly.pdbx_strand_id
1 'polypeptide(L)'
;MADAEAGEFWGFLGGCAPLPRKIACDEDKTDVSLSTKLFCVEKGQAEPVEADSLTWEFLDTNKCYTLDCGAEVFVWMGRNTTLDERKSASRAAERVSPSC
;
A
#
# COMPACT_ATOMS: atom_id res chain seq x y z
N MET A 1 28.17 -24.53 -5.99
CA MET A 1 28.49 -23.15 -6.34
C MET A 1 27.37 -22.30 -5.78
N ALA A 2 27.69 -21.36 -4.89
CA ALA A 2 26.72 -20.35 -4.48
C ALA A 2 26.48 -19.45 -5.70
N ASP A 3 25.22 -19.31 -6.09
CA ASP A 3 24.81 -18.51 -7.24
C ASP A 3 25.32 -17.08 -7.07
N ALA A 4 26.04 -16.54 -8.06
CA ALA A 4 26.71 -15.25 -7.93
C ALA A 4 25.71 -14.10 -7.70
N GLU A 5 24.48 -14.23 -8.21
CA GLU A 5 23.40 -13.25 -8.04
C GLU A 5 22.96 -13.16 -6.58
N ALA A 6 23.06 -14.26 -5.82
CA ALA A 6 22.72 -14.27 -4.40
C ALA A 6 23.64 -13.34 -3.59
N GLY A 7 24.89 -13.14 -4.03
CA GLY A 7 25.85 -12.26 -3.36
C GLY A 7 25.41 -10.80 -3.31
N GLU A 8 24.89 -10.28 -4.41
CA GLU A 8 24.38 -8.90 -4.51
C GLU A 8 23.08 -8.71 -3.72
N PHE A 9 22.18 -9.70 -3.78
CA PHE A 9 20.96 -9.74 -2.98
C PHE A 9 21.27 -9.69 -1.47
N TRP A 10 22.17 -10.55 -0.99
CA TRP A 10 22.59 -10.53 0.42
C TRP A 10 23.36 -9.25 0.77
N GLY A 11 24.12 -8.69 -0.17
CA GLY A 11 24.80 -7.41 -0.02
C GLY A 11 23.81 -6.27 0.27
N PHE A 12 22.67 -6.23 -0.42
CA PHE A 12 21.60 -5.25 -0.15
C PHE A 12 20.99 -5.42 1.25
N LEU A 13 20.92 -6.67 1.74
CA LEU A 13 20.43 -6.99 3.08
C LEU A 13 21.51 -6.87 4.19
N GLY A 14 22.75 -6.46 3.86
CA GLY A 14 23.83 -6.25 4.84
C GLY A 14 24.86 -7.39 4.96
N GLY A 15 24.89 -8.33 4.01
CA GLY A 15 25.84 -9.45 3.95
C GLY A 15 25.27 -10.77 4.49
N CYS A 16 25.74 -11.91 3.92
CA CYS A 16 25.26 -13.29 4.11
C CYS A 16 24.52 -13.57 5.43
N ALA A 17 23.20 -13.80 5.36
CA ALA A 17 22.46 -14.39 6.47
C ALA A 17 22.46 -15.92 6.33
N PRO A 18 23.02 -16.68 7.29
CA PRO A 18 22.78 -18.12 7.36
C PRO A 18 21.30 -18.35 7.71
N LEU A 19 20.46 -18.54 6.69
CA LEU A 19 19.04 -18.82 6.88
C LEU A 19 18.87 -20.21 7.52
N PRO A 20 18.05 -20.34 8.58
CA PRO A 20 17.68 -21.65 9.09
C PRO A 20 16.96 -22.43 7.99
N ARG A 21 17.49 -23.61 7.63
CA ARG A 21 16.87 -24.51 6.66
C ARG A 21 15.53 -25.00 7.19
N LYS A 22 14.43 -24.38 6.78
CA LYS A 22 13.09 -24.93 6.96
C LYS A 22 12.89 -26.01 5.89
N ILE A 23 12.90 -27.26 6.33
CA ILE A 23 12.53 -28.44 5.54
C ILE A 23 11.10 -28.22 5.03
N ALA A 24 10.87 -28.59 3.77
CA ALA A 24 9.65 -28.39 2.98
C ALA A 24 8.34 -28.28 3.77
N CYS A 25 7.54 -27.25 3.48
CA CYS A 25 6.08 -27.34 3.61
C CYS A 25 5.40 -26.22 2.82
N ASP A 26 4.64 -26.66 1.81
CA ASP A 26 3.49 -26.03 1.17
C ASP A 26 3.66 -24.72 0.39
N GLU A 27 3.04 -24.68 -0.78
CA GLU A 27 2.68 -23.46 -1.51
C GLU A 27 1.78 -22.59 -0.62
N ASP A 28 2.36 -21.88 0.35
CA ASP A 28 1.67 -20.75 0.95
C ASP A 28 1.69 -19.65 -0.11
N LYS A 29 0.67 -19.66 -0.99
CA LYS A 29 0.09 -18.42 -1.50
C LYS A 29 0.02 -17.54 -0.28
N THR A 30 0.97 -16.61 -0.15
CA THR A 30 0.84 -15.55 0.83
C THR A 30 -0.32 -14.72 0.32
N ASP A 31 -1.52 -15.17 0.65
CA ASP A 31 -2.59 -14.33 1.14
C ASP A 31 -1.99 -13.60 2.34
N VAL A 32 -1.05 -12.68 2.06
CA VAL A 32 -0.91 -11.53 2.90
C VAL A 32 -2.26 -10.88 2.71
N SER A 33 -3.17 -11.16 3.63
CA SER A 33 -4.38 -10.40 3.85
C SER A 33 -3.94 -8.98 4.18
N LEU A 34 -3.38 -8.28 3.19
CA LEU A 34 -3.23 -6.85 3.17
C LEU A 34 -4.67 -6.39 3.17
N SER A 35 -5.16 -6.04 4.36
CA SER A 35 -6.48 -5.46 4.54
C SER A 35 -6.47 -4.16 3.77
N THR A 36 -6.80 -4.21 2.48
CA THR A 36 -6.82 -3.05 1.61
C THR A 36 -7.94 -2.16 2.08
N LYS A 37 -7.60 -0.98 2.61
CA LYS A 37 -8.57 -0.02 3.14
C LYS A 37 -8.64 1.17 2.21
N LEU A 38 -9.84 1.47 1.74
CA LEU A 38 -10.10 2.68 0.97
C LEU A 38 -10.64 3.77 1.92
N PHE A 39 -10.17 4.99 1.73
CA PHE A 39 -10.63 6.16 2.45
C PHE A 39 -11.04 7.24 1.46
N CYS A 40 -12.16 7.90 1.71
CA CYS A 40 -12.58 9.09 0.99
C CYS A 40 -12.06 10.33 1.72
N VAL A 41 -11.42 11.25 0.99
CA VAL A 41 -10.91 12.48 1.56
C VAL A 41 -11.92 13.60 1.33
N GLU A 42 -12.60 14.01 2.40
CA GLU A 42 -13.51 15.15 2.40
C GLU A 42 -13.04 16.17 3.44
N LYS A 43 -12.95 17.45 3.04
CA LYS A 43 -12.53 18.56 3.93
C LYS A 43 -11.22 18.31 4.69
N GLY A 44 -10.32 17.50 4.11
CA GLY A 44 -9.03 17.14 4.69
C GLY A 44 -9.02 16.02 5.73
N GLN A 45 -10.15 15.33 5.87
CA GLN A 45 -10.27 14.15 6.71
C GLN A 45 -10.47 12.92 5.83
N ALA A 46 -9.77 11.83 6.15
CA ALA A 46 -9.90 10.53 5.50
C ALA A 46 -10.96 9.70 6.23
N GLU A 47 -12.11 9.52 5.60
CA GLU A 47 -13.23 8.73 6.11
C GLU A 47 -13.15 7.32 5.49
N PRO A 48 -13.23 6.22 6.28
CA PRO A 48 -13.16 4.87 5.73
C PRO A 48 -14.37 4.58 4.83
N VAL A 49 -14.11 3.96 3.69
CA VAL A 49 -15.14 3.49 2.76
C VAL A 49 -15.30 1.99 2.94
N GLU A 50 -16.44 1.57 3.50
CA GLU A 50 -16.77 0.15 3.63
C GLU A 50 -17.25 -0.39 2.28
N ALA A 51 -16.46 -1.29 1.68
CA ALA A 51 -16.81 -1.98 0.45
C ALA A 51 -16.34 -3.43 0.51
N ASP A 52 -17.23 -4.35 0.18
CA ASP A 52 -16.95 -5.79 0.12
C ASP A 52 -16.02 -6.14 -1.06
N SER A 53 -16.05 -5.31 -2.11
CA SER A 53 -15.15 -5.39 -3.26
C SER A 53 -14.82 -3.99 -3.75
N LEU A 54 -13.53 -3.64 -3.78
CA LEU A 54 -13.06 -2.34 -4.26
C LEU A 54 -13.12 -2.30 -5.79
N THR A 55 -14.18 -1.70 -6.33
CA THR A 55 -14.30 -1.45 -7.77
C THR A 55 -14.04 0.02 -8.09
N TRP A 56 -13.64 0.28 -9.33
CA TRP A 56 -13.42 1.64 -9.84
C TRP A 56 -14.67 2.53 -9.79
N GLU A 57 -15.85 1.94 -9.64
CA GLU A 57 -17.14 2.64 -9.60
C GLU A 57 -17.31 3.47 -8.31
N PHE A 58 -16.57 3.15 -7.25
CA PHE A 58 -16.60 3.93 -6.00
C PHE A 58 -15.81 5.25 -6.08
N LEU A 59 -14.99 5.44 -7.12
CA LEU A 59 -14.11 6.59 -7.27
C LEU A 59 -14.81 7.72 -8.03
N ASP A 60 -15.46 8.63 -7.29
CA ASP A 60 -16.16 9.77 -7.87
C ASP A 60 -15.19 10.86 -8.34
N THR A 61 -15.35 11.32 -9.59
CA THR A 61 -14.40 12.27 -10.22
C THR A 61 -14.36 13.64 -9.52
N ASN A 62 -15.30 13.93 -8.63
CA ASN A 62 -15.36 15.16 -7.84
C ASN A 62 -14.76 15.00 -6.43
N LYS A 63 -14.21 13.83 -6.08
CA LYS A 63 -13.61 13.57 -4.76
C LYS A 63 -12.18 13.05 -4.89
N CYS A 64 -11.48 12.98 -3.76
CA CYS A 64 -10.17 12.34 -3.67
C CYS A 64 -10.28 11.12 -2.75
N TYR A 65 -9.45 10.12 -2.99
CA TYR A 65 -9.44 8.88 -2.21
C TYR A 65 -8.01 8.45 -1.91
N THR A 66 -7.85 7.74 -0.81
CA THR A 66 -6.59 7.14 -0.38
C THR A 66 -6.79 5.64 -0.22
N LEU A 67 -5.92 4.85 -0.86
CA LEU A 67 -5.92 3.40 -0.78
C LEU A 67 -4.70 2.95 0.01
N ASP A 68 -4.92 2.35 1.17
CA ASP A 68 -3.88 1.76 2.01
C ASP A 68 -3.75 0.27 1.70
N CYS A 69 -2.59 -0.13 1.18
CA CYS A 69 -2.23 -1.52 0.90
C CYS A 69 -1.26 -2.09 1.94
N GLY A 70 -1.04 -1.40 3.07
CA GLY A 70 -0.14 -1.81 4.14
C GLY A 70 1.35 -1.56 3.85
N ALA A 71 1.85 -1.96 2.69
CA ALA A 71 3.22 -1.66 2.26
C ALA A 71 3.35 -0.30 1.57
N GLU A 72 2.31 0.09 0.83
CA GLU A 72 2.27 1.32 0.04
C GLU A 72 0.89 1.96 0.15
N VAL A 73 0.86 3.28 0.01
CA VAL A 73 -0.37 4.08 0.02
C VAL A 73 -0.52 4.79 -1.31
N PHE A 74 -1.68 4.65 -1.95
CA PHE A 74 -1.98 5.30 -3.22
C PHE A 74 -3.01 6.41 -3.03
N VAL A 75 -2.83 7.53 -3.72
CA VAL A 75 -3.78 8.65 -3.71
C VAL A 75 -4.42 8.78 -5.07
N TRP A 76 -5.73 8.63 -5.11
CA TRP A 76 -6.53 8.91 -6.29
C TRP A 76 -7.09 10.33 -6.20
N MET A 77 -6.88 11.10 -7.26
CA MET A 77 -7.33 12.50 -7.37
C MET A 77 -8.39 12.60 -8.46
N GLY A 78 -9.62 12.91 -8.09
CA GLY A 78 -10.70 13.15 -9.02
C GLY A 78 -10.38 14.33 -9.94
N ARG A 79 -10.72 14.24 -11.23
CA ARG A 79 -10.39 15.26 -12.24
C ARG A 79 -11.05 16.61 -11.96
N ASN A 80 -12.18 16.62 -11.24
CA ASN A 80 -12.98 17.80 -10.94
C ASN A 80 -12.65 18.38 -9.56
N THR A 81 -11.64 17.84 -8.87
CA THR A 81 -11.23 18.32 -7.54
C THR A 81 -10.33 19.54 -7.63
N THR A 82 -10.42 20.39 -6.61
CA THR A 82 -9.60 21.60 -6.49
C THR A 82 -8.17 21.28 -6.08
N LEU A 83 -7.25 22.22 -6.30
CA LEU A 83 -5.85 22.07 -5.86
C LEU A 83 -5.75 21.88 -4.34
N ASP A 84 -6.63 22.52 -3.57
CA ASP A 84 -6.66 22.42 -2.11
C ASP A 84 -7.06 21.01 -1.67
N GLU A 85 -8.12 20.46 -2.24
CA GLU A 85 -8.57 19.07 -1.98
C GLU A 85 -7.49 18.05 -2.34
N ARG A 86 -6.78 18.25 -3.45
CA ARG A 86 -5.67 17.38 -3.86
C ARG A 86 -4.50 17.42 -2.87
N LYS A 87 -4.11 18.61 -2.39
CA LYS A 87 -3.09 18.76 -1.35
C LYS A 87 -3.54 18.12 -0.04
N SER A 88 -4.82 18.28 0.30
CA SER A 88 -5.43 17.69 1.48
C SER A 88 -5.40 16.17 1.42
N ALA A 89 -5.67 15.58 0.24
CA ALA A 89 -5.59 14.14 0.03
C ALA A 89 -4.16 13.59 0.16
N SER A 90 -3.15 14.32 -0.35
CA SER A 90 -1.75 13.97 -0.13
C SER A 90 -1.39 13.95 1.36
N ARG A 91 -1.79 14.98 2.12
CA ARG A 91 -1.58 15.03 3.58
C ARG A 91 -2.35 13.96 4.32
N ALA A 92 -3.55 13.64 3.85
CA ALA A 92 -4.37 12.59 4.44
C ALA A 92 -3.67 11.23 4.31
N ALA A 93 -3.04 10.92 3.17
CA ALA A 93 -2.29 9.68 2.96
C ALA A 93 -1.15 9.47 3.95
N GLU A 94 -0.38 10.52 4.26
CA GLU A 94 0.68 10.47 5.29
C GLU A 94 0.12 10.12 6.68
N ARG A 95 -1.14 10.47 6.96
CA ARG A 95 -1.81 10.17 8.23
C ARG A 95 -2.38 8.75 8.28
N VAL A 96 -2.74 8.18 7.13
CA VAL A 96 -3.32 6.83 7.05
C VAL A 96 -2.25 5.77 7.30
N SER A 97 -1.01 6.00 6.86
CA SER A 97 0.13 5.13 7.15
C SER A 97 1.21 5.88 7.94
N PRO A 98 1.12 5.93 9.28
CA PRO A 98 2.09 6.62 10.13
C PRO A 98 3.39 5.82 10.39
N SER A 99 3.50 4.62 9.82
CA SER A 99 4.51 3.61 10.16
C SER A 99 5.63 3.46 9.12
N CYS A 100 5.69 4.31 8.11
CA CYS A 100 6.83 4.44 7.18
C CYS A 100 7.59 5.74 7.41
#